data_AF-R7TB31-F1
#
_entry.id   AF-R7TB31-F1
#
_cell.length_a   1.000
_cell.length_b   1.000
_cell.length_c   1.000
_cell.angle_alpha   90.00
_cell.angle_beta   90.00
_cell.angle_gamma   90.00
#
_symmetry.space_group_name_H-M   'P 1'
#
loop_
_entity.id
_entity.type
_entity.pdbx_description
1 polymer ?
#
loop_
_entity_poly.entity_id
_entity_poly.type
_entity_poly.pdbx_seq_one_letter_code
_entity_poly.pdbx_strand_id
1 'polypeptide(L)' 'DVLILSQFLRSDGCLLPRRVTGLCEKAQRRLKTLVHQSQRAGLMPELKPPHPKGKERKMENSQYKWKKYNVYY' A
#
# COMPACT_ATOMS: atom_id res chain seq x y z
N ASP A 1 -8.81 -4.44 8.12
CA ASP A 1 -9.58 -3.18 8.02
C ASP A 1 -8.72 -2.12 7.34
N VAL A 2 -9.19 -1.57 6.23
CA VAL A 2 -8.46 -0.55 5.47
C VAL A 2 -8.49 0.83 6.12
N LEU A 3 -9.52 1.15 6.90
CA LEU A 3 -9.68 2.46 7.54
C LEU A 3 -8.71 2.64 8.71
N ILE A 4 -8.38 1.55 9.40
CA ILE A 4 -7.35 1.56 10.44
C ILE A 4 -5.96 1.65 9.80
N LEU A 5 -5.73 0.94 8.70
CA LEU A 5 -4.43 0.95 8.03
C LEU A 5 -4.10 2.32 7.43
N SER A 6 -5.08 3.02 6.84
CA SER A 6 -4.87 4.35 6.24
C SER A 6 -4.41 5.41 7.24
N GLN A 7 -4.80 5.30 8.52
CA GLN A 7 -4.37 6.22 9.58
C GLN A 7 -2.86 6.20 9.84
N PHE A 8 -2.19 5.07 9.54
CA PHE A 8 -0.76 4.91 9.76
C PHE A 8 0.07 5.07 8.48
N LEU A 9 -0.55 5.50 7.38
CA LEU A 9 0.09 5.63 6.07
C LEU A 9 0.25 7.10 5.68
N ARG A 10 1.31 7.39 4.94
CA ARG A 10 1.47 8.67 4.22
C ARG A 10 0.63 8.67 2.95
N SER A 11 0.43 9.85 2.36
CA SER A 11 -0.13 10.05 1.01
C SER A 11 0.50 9.15 -0.06
N ASP A 12 1.79 8.84 0.10
CA ASP A 12 2.58 8.06 -0.85
C ASP A 12 2.43 6.54 -0.68
N GLY A 13 1.60 6.09 0.28
CA GLY A 13 1.41 4.66 0.58
C GLY A 13 2.50 4.02 1.42
N CYS A 14 3.45 4.80 1.93
CA CYS A 14 4.48 4.33 2.84
C CYS A 14 4.01 4.40 4.31
N LEU A 15 4.32 3.37 5.09
CA LEU A 15 3.99 3.28 6.51
C LEU A 15 4.80 4.33 7.32
N LEU A 16 4.13 5.01 8.24
CA LEU A 16 4.78 5.93 9.18
C LEU A 16 5.82 5.20 10.05
N PRO A 17 6.96 5.84 10.38
CA PRO A 17 8.00 5.21 11.20
C PRO A 17 7.52 5.01 12.64
N ARG A 18 8.05 3.98 13.33
CA ARG A 18 7.64 3.61 14.70
C ARG A 18 7.69 4.77 15.70
N ARG A 19 8.69 5.64 15.56
CA ARG A 19 8.86 6.84 16.41
C ARG A 19 7.70 7.84 16.30
N VAL A 20 6.95 7.82 15.19
CA VAL A 20 5.78 8.68 14.96
C VAL A 20 4.50 7.94 15.31
N THR A 21 4.39 6.65 14.96
CA THR A 21 3.17 5.86 15.25
C THR A 21 3.01 5.51 16.72
N GLY A 22 4.09 5.50 17.51
CA GLY A 22 4.06 5.16 18.93
C GLY A 22 3.77 3.68 19.23
N LEU A 23 3.72 2.83 18.19
CA LEU A 23 3.39 1.42 18.34
C LEU A 23 4.55 0.60 18.88
N CYS A 24 4.23 -0.48 19.60
CA CYS A 24 5.23 -1.48 19.96
C CYS A 24 5.77 -2.19 18.71
N GLU A 25 6.96 -2.79 18.81
CA GLU A 25 7.61 -3.42 17.66
C GLU A 25 6.77 -4.53 17.02
N LYS A 26 6.10 -5.33 17.85
CA LYS A 26 5.23 -6.41 17.40
C LYS A 26 4.03 -5.88 16.60
N ALA A 27 3.40 -4.81 17.08
CA ALA A 27 2.30 -4.16 16.38
C ALA A 27 2.76 -3.53 15.07
N GLN A 28 3.90 -2.82 15.08
CA GLN A 28 4.48 -2.21 13.88
C GLN A 28 4.80 -3.26 12.80
N ARG A 29 5.34 -4.42 13.16
CA ARG A 29 5.57 -5.54 12.23
C ARG A 29 4.27 -6.07 11.63
N ARG A 30 3.24 -6.28 12.46
CA ARG A 30 1.92 -6.72 11.98
C ARG A 30 1.31 -5.73 11.00
N LEU A 31 1.36 -4.44 11.34
CA LEU A 31 0.88 -3.35 10.48
C LEU A 31 1.60 -3.34 9.13
N LYS A 32 2.93 -3.50 9.13
CA LYS A 32 3.72 -3.60 7.89
C LYS A 32 3.25 -4.75 7.00
N THR A 33 2.99 -5.93 7.56
CA THR A 33 2.48 -7.09 6.80
C THR A 33 1.08 -6.81 6.24
N LEU A 34 0.17 -6.29 7.06
CA LEU A 34 -1.21 -6.01 6.64
C LEU A 34 -1.28 -4.94 5.55
N VAL A 35 -0.48 -3.88 5.64
CA VAL A 35 -0.35 -2.87 4.59
C VAL A 35 0.17 -3.49 3.30
N HIS A 36 1.18 -4.36 3.37
CA HIS A 36 1.72 -5.00 2.18
C HIS A 36 0.67 -5.88 1.48
N GLN A 37 -0.09 -6.64 2.27
CA GLN A 37 -1.17 -7.49 1.77
C GLN A 37 -2.30 -6.65 1.15
N SER A 38 -2.75 -5.59 1.81
CA SER A 38 -3.84 -4.73 1.32
C SER A 38 -3.45 -4.03 0.01
N GLN A 39 -2.21 -3.56 -0.12
CA GLN A 39 -1.69 -2.95 -1.35
C GLN A 39 -1.62 -3.97 -2.49
N ARG A 40 -1.18 -5.20 -2.20
CA ARG A 40 -1.12 -6.29 -3.19
C ARG A 40 -2.48 -6.83 -3.57
N ALA A 41 -3.47 -6.74 -2.70
CA ALA A 41 -4.85 -7.07 -2.99
C ALA A 41 -5.61 -5.95 -3.73
N GLY A 42 -5.00 -4.77 -3.89
CA GLY A 42 -5.63 -3.63 -4.56
C GLY A 42 -6.67 -2.88 -3.72
N LEU A 43 -6.70 -3.11 -2.40
CA LEU A 43 -7.68 -2.51 -1.49
C LEU A 43 -7.41 -1.03 -1.17
N MET A 44 -6.27 -0.48 -1.59
CA MET A 44 -5.85 0.92 -1.32
C MET A 44 -5.48 1.67 -2.62
N PRO A 45 -6.45 1.97 -3.50
CA PRO A 45 -6.20 2.55 -4.81
C PRO A 45 -5.77 4.02 -4.81
N GLU A 46 -6.03 4.77 -3.73
CA GLU A 46 -5.70 6.20 -3.60
C GLU A 46 -4.20 6.44 -3.34
N LEU A 47 -3.52 5.47 -2.72
CA LEU A 47 -2.12 5.60 -2.30
C LEU A 47 -1.14 5.19 -3.41
N LYS A 48 -1.54 5.31 -4.67
CA LYS A 48 -0.67 4.94 -5.79
C LYS A 48 0.44 5.98 -5.93
N PRO A 49 1.71 5.54 -6.08
CA PRO A 49 2.78 6.47 -6.38
C PRO A 49 2.45 7.27 -7.64
N PRO A 50 2.81 8.57 -7.66
CA PRO A 50 2.59 9.41 -8.82
C PRO A 50 3.28 8.80 -10.04
N HIS A 51 2.57 8.83 -11.16
CA HIS A 51 3.10 8.29 -12.41
C HIS A 51 4.29 9.15 -12.87
N PRO A 52 5.44 8.56 -13.22
CA PRO A 52 6.58 9.33 -13.71
C PRO A 52 6.18 10.12 -14.97
N LYS A 53 6.44 11.44 -14.95
CA LYS A 53 6.13 12.34 -16.07
C LYS A 53 6.83 11.86 -17.35
N GLY A 54 6.12 11.85 -18.47
CA GLY A 54 6.68 11.51 -19.79
C GLY A 54 6.66 10.03 -20.20
N LYS A 55 6.08 9.14 -19.40
CA LYS A 55 5.76 7.78 -19.85
C LYS A 55 4.25 7.66 -20.04
N GLU A 56 3.76 7.23 -21.20
CA GLU A 56 2.35 6.86 -21.33
C GLU A 56 2.05 5.64 -20.45
N ARG A 57 0.85 5.58 -19.85
CA ARG A 57 0.38 4.35 -19.19
C ARG A 57 0.12 3.31 -20.27
N LYS A 58 1.15 2.60 -20.75
CA LYS A 58 0.94 1.39 -21.53
C LYS A 58 0.19 0.41 -20.64
N MET A 59 -1.10 0.18 -20.93
CA MET A 59 -2.00 -0.67 -20.16
C MET A 59 -1.50 -2.13 -20.05
N GLU A 60 -0.55 -2.52 -20.88
CA GLU A 60 -0.15 -3.91 -21.10
C GLU A 60 0.54 -4.56 -19.89
N ASN A 61 1.20 -3.79 -19.03
CA ASN A 61 1.84 -4.31 -17.82
C ASN A 61 1.66 -3.34 -16.65
N SER A 62 0.42 -3.24 -16.17
CA SER A 62 0.18 -2.77 -14.81
C SER A 62 1.17 -3.47 -13.86
N GLN A 63 2.13 -2.74 -13.27
CA GLN A 63 3.03 -3.26 -12.21
C GLN A 63 2.25 -3.94 -11.07
N TYR A 64 0.97 -3.61 -10.96
CA TYR A 64 0.02 -4.23 -10.06
C TYR A 64 -0.54 -5.51 -10.68
N LYS A 65 0.11 -6.64 -10.39
CA LYS A 65 -0.34 -7.99 -10.79
C LYS A 65 -1.80 -8.28 -10.43
N TRP A 66 -2.33 -7.62 -9.38
CA TRP A 66 -3.72 -7.78 -8.95
C TRP A 66 -4.78 -7.30 -9.94
N LYS A 67 -4.42 -6.42 -10.89
CA LYS A 67 -5.34 -6.02 -11.96
C LYS A 67 -5.57 -7.12 -13.00
N LYS A 68 -4.66 -8.09 -13.09
CA LYS A 68 -4.74 -9.24 -14.00
C LYS A 68 -5.35 -10.46 -13.32
N TYR A 69 -5.04 -10.66 -12.03
CA TYR A 69 -5.56 -11.76 -11.22
C TYR A 69 -5.90 -11.24 -9.83
N ASN A 70 -7.11 -11.46 -9.34
CA ASN A 70 -7.45 -11.07 -7.99
C ASN A 70 -6.57 -11.84 -6.97
N VAL A 71 -6.07 -11.14 -5.95
CA VAL A 71 -5.23 -11.71 -4.89
C VAL A 71 -5.79 -11.27 -3.54
N TYR A 72 -5.89 -12.20 -2.60
CA TYR A 72 -6.37 -11.97 -1.24
C TYR A 72 -5.42 -12.68 -0.25
N TYR A 73 -5.46 -12.29 1.03
CA TYR A 73 -4.57 -12.81 2.09
C TYR A 73 -5.33 -13.06 3.38
#